data_AF-H2YYI1-F1
#
_entry.id   AF-H2YYI1-F1
#
_cell.length_a   1.000
_cell.length_b   1.000
_cell.length_c   1.000
_cell.angle_alpha   90.00
_cell.angle_beta   90.00
_cell.angle_gamma   90.00
#
_symmetry.space_group_name_H-M   'P 1'
#
loop_
_entity.id
_entity.type
_entity.pdbx_description
1 polymer ?
#
loop_
_entity_poly.entity_id
_entity_poly.type
_entity_poly.pdbx_seq_one_letter_code
_entity_poly.pdbx_strand_id
1 'polypeptide(L)'
;MIGSEFNIVQSKQYCFKIKWIQKVKVYKTHSNYYVIGSNNSETKFRILKIDRTEPLQLNITDDRVDYTASEISDILSRLQMGNNSTLMNKSQKRELPESYKGFGIVGFIRFMEGYYLILITKRSKVAEIGGHSIYKIEDTTMINIPNSSVKINHSR
;
A
#
# COMPACT_ATOMS: atom_id res chain seq x y z
N MET A 1 2.76 25.38 -60.44
CA MET A 1 1.72 25.15 -59.41
C MET A 1 2.27 24.12 -58.46
N ILE A 2 2.44 24.52 -57.20
CA ILE A 2 3.15 23.81 -56.14
C ILE A 2 2.23 22.72 -55.59
N GLY A 3 2.60 21.45 -55.79
CA GLY A 3 1.95 20.31 -55.14
C GLY A 3 2.63 20.04 -53.81
N SER A 4 2.04 20.52 -52.72
CA SER A 4 2.52 20.31 -51.36
C SER A 4 2.43 18.84 -50.98
N GLU A 5 3.58 18.23 -50.68
CA GLU A 5 3.69 16.95 -50.00
C GLU A 5 3.00 17.03 -48.62
N PHE A 6 1.89 16.31 -48.46
CA PHE A 6 1.30 16.04 -47.15
C PHE A 6 2.20 15.06 -46.40
N ASN A 7 3.18 15.60 -45.68
CA ASN A 7 3.92 14.86 -44.67
C ASN A 7 2.95 14.49 -43.54
N ILE A 8 2.60 13.20 -43.45
CA ILE A 8 1.97 12.62 -42.28
C ILE A 8 2.98 12.74 -41.14
N VAL A 9 2.84 13.80 -40.35
CA VAL A 9 3.57 13.99 -39.10
C VAL A 9 3.31 12.75 -38.26
N GLN A 10 4.39 12.01 -37.98
CA GLN A 10 4.43 10.86 -37.10
C GLN A 10 3.51 11.09 -35.91
N SER A 11 2.57 10.16 -35.70
CA SER A 11 1.75 10.13 -34.50
C SER A 11 2.67 10.22 -33.30
N LYS A 12 2.67 11.36 -32.60
CA LYS A 12 3.27 11.46 -31.27
C LYS A 12 2.61 10.38 -30.44
N GLN A 13 3.36 9.31 -30.16
CA GLN A 13 2.94 8.30 -29.22
C GLN A 13 2.93 8.99 -27.86
N TYR A 14 1.76 9.48 -27.45
CA TYR A 14 1.53 9.95 -26.10
C TYR A 14 1.76 8.77 -25.17
N CYS A 15 3.00 8.63 -24.69
CA CYS A 15 3.33 7.70 -23.64
C CYS A 15 2.78 8.31 -22.35
N PHE A 16 1.48 8.13 -22.10
CA PHE A 16 0.89 8.38 -20.79
C PHE A 16 1.40 7.30 -19.83
N LYS A 17 2.67 7.41 -19.45
CA LYS A 17 3.34 6.46 -18.57
C LYS A 17 2.94 6.74 -17.14
N ILE A 18 1.66 6.58 -16.83
CA ILE A 18 1.23 6.71 -15.45
C ILE A 18 1.50 5.37 -14.76
N LYS A 19 2.65 5.31 -14.08
CA LYS A 19 3.06 4.19 -13.23
C LYS A 19 2.22 4.19 -11.94
N TRP A 20 0.96 3.77 -12.04
CA TRP A 20 0.10 3.70 -10.86
C TRP A 20 0.29 2.39 -10.10
N ILE A 21 0.41 2.51 -8.77
CA ILE A 21 0.02 1.46 -7.83
C ILE A 21 -1.47 1.13 -8.09
N GLN A 22 -1.77 -0.15 -8.19
CA GLN A 22 -3.11 -0.69 -8.45
C GLN A 22 -3.59 -1.61 -7.35
N LYS A 23 -2.65 -2.24 -6.65
CA LYS A 23 -2.93 -3.14 -5.53
C LYS A 23 -2.04 -2.71 -4.37
N VAL A 24 -2.59 -2.80 -3.17
CA VAL A 24 -1.92 -2.46 -1.93
C VAL A 24 -2.10 -3.61 -0.96
N LYS A 25 -1.02 -4.02 -0.29
CA LYS A 25 -1.05 -4.96 0.83
C LYS A 25 -0.38 -4.30 2.02
N VAL A 26 -1.08 -4.24 3.15
CA VAL A 26 -0.57 -3.68 4.40
C VAL A 26 -0.21 -4.82 5.32
N TYR A 27 1.07 -4.93 5.69
CA TYR A 27 1.57 -5.92 6.63
C TYR A 27 1.87 -5.26 7.97
N LYS A 28 1.46 -5.94 9.04
CA LYS A 28 1.70 -5.51 10.41
C LYS A 28 2.90 -6.23 11.01
N THR A 29 3.79 -5.48 11.64
CA THR A 29 4.82 -6.02 12.55
C THR A 29 4.67 -5.42 13.92
N HIS A 30 5.51 -5.79 14.88
CA HIS A 30 5.46 -5.22 16.23
C HIS A 30 5.63 -3.69 16.23
N SER A 31 6.65 -3.19 15.55
CA SER A 31 7.06 -1.78 15.58
C SER A 31 6.62 -0.97 14.36
N ASN A 32 6.16 -1.61 13.28
CA ASN A 32 5.87 -0.92 12.02
C ASN A 32 4.66 -1.49 11.29
N TYR A 33 4.08 -0.70 10.40
CA TYR A 33 3.29 -1.18 9.28
C TYR A 33 4.10 -1.01 7.98
N TYR A 34 4.01 -2.00 7.10
CA TYR A 34 4.61 -1.97 5.76
C TYR A 34 3.51 -2.02 4.73
N VAL A 35 3.35 -0.94 3.96
CA VAL A 35 2.42 -0.87 2.85
C VAL A 35 3.20 -1.19 1.57
N ILE A 36 2.84 -2.31 0.94
CA ILE A 36 3.43 -2.74 -0.33
C ILE A 36 2.43 -2.41 -1.43
N GLY A 37 2.77 -1.44 -2.26
CA GLY A 37 2.02 -1.09 -3.46
C GLY A 37 2.61 -1.79 -4.68
N SER A 38 1.77 -2.34 -5.56
CA SER A 38 2.19 -2.95 -6.81
C SER A 38 1.42 -2.40 -8.01
N ASN A 39 2.03 -2.48 -9.20
CA ASN A 39 1.29 -2.32 -10.44
C ASN A 39 0.31 -3.50 -10.67
N ASN A 40 -0.52 -3.41 -11.73
CA ASN A 40 -1.54 -4.43 -12.01
C ASN A 40 -0.94 -5.82 -12.24
N SER A 41 0.18 -5.87 -12.97
CA SER A 41 0.90 -7.09 -13.35
C SER A 41 1.78 -7.66 -12.23
N GLU A 42 1.86 -7.01 -11.07
CA GLU A 42 2.70 -7.46 -9.94
C GLU A 42 4.18 -7.65 -10.32
N THR A 43 4.71 -6.78 -11.19
CA THR A 43 6.11 -6.80 -11.64
C THR A 43 6.95 -5.69 -11.03
N LYS A 44 6.31 -4.64 -10.50
CA LYS A 44 6.97 -3.51 -9.83
C LYS A 44 6.26 -3.20 -8.54
N PHE A 45 7.04 -3.02 -7.49
CA PHE A 45 6.55 -2.78 -6.14
C PHE A 45 7.25 -1.57 -5.52
N ARG A 46 6.57 -0.92 -4.58
CA ARG A 46 7.13 0.10 -3.69
C ARG A 46 6.68 -0.16 -2.26
N ILE A 47 7.51 0.24 -1.31
CA ILE A 47 7.25 0.05 0.11
C ILE A 47 7.14 1.40 0.79
N LEU A 48 6.05 1.60 1.52
CA LEU A 48 5.88 2.71 2.44
C LEU A 48 5.90 2.13 3.86
N LYS A 49 6.81 2.62 4.70
CA LYS A 49 6.95 2.20 6.09
C LYS A 49 6.28 3.22 7.00
N ILE A 50 5.50 2.73 7.95
CA ILE A 50 4.82 3.57 8.95
C ILE A 50 5.29 3.09 10.33
N ASP A 51 5.85 4.00 11.11
CA ASP A 51 6.30 3.73 12.46
C ASP A 51 5.11 3.64 13.44
N ARG A 52 5.16 2.69 14.38
CA ARG A 52 4.16 2.51 15.44
C ARG A 52 4.70 2.85 16.83
N THR A 53 5.97 3.20 16.93
CA THR A 53 6.65 3.43 18.22
C THR A 53 6.43 4.84 18.75
N GLU A 54 6.22 5.81 17.85
CA GLU A 54 6.02 7.21 18.21
C GLU A 54 4.52 7.50 18.52
N PRO A 55 4.17 7.87 19.76
CA PRO A 55 2.78 8.05 20.17
C PRO A 55 2.07 9.28 19.60
N LEU A 56 2.83 10.34 19.35
CA LEU A 56 2.28 11.68 19.13
C LEU A 56 2.34 12.13 17.67
N GLN A 57 3.14 11.45 16.85
CA GLN A 57 3.41 11.83 15.47
C GLN A 57 3.32 10.61 14.55
N LEU A 58 2.70 10.83 13.38
CA LEU A 58 2.64 9.84 12.34
C LEU A 58 3.91 9.91 11.49
N ASN A 59 4.86 9.01 11.74
CA ASN A 59 6.10 8.91 10.98
C ASN A 59 5.95 7.91 9.83
N ILE A 60 6.09 8.43 8.60
CA ILE A 60 5.99 7.65 7.36
C ILE A 60 7.27 7.85 6.55
N THR A 61 7.81 6.77 6.00
CA THR A 61 9.03 6.77 5.18
C THR A 61 8.80 6.04 3.87
N ASP A 62 9.08 6.73 2.76
CA ASP A 62 9.12 6.17 1.40
C ASP A 62 10.59 6.11 0.96
N ASP A 63 11.09 4.90 0.69
CA ASP A 63 12.46 4.68 0.22
C ASP A 63 12.64 5.00 -1.28
N ARG A 64 11.52 5.18 -2.01
CA ARG A 64 11.45 5.46 -3.45
C ARG A 64 12.11 4.39 -4.33
N VAL A 65 12.32 3.19 -3.80
CA VAL A 65 12.93 2.07 -4.53
C VAL A 65 11.85 1.29 -5.29
N ASP A 66 12.10 1.00 -6.57
CA ASP A 66 11.27 0.10 -7.36
C ASP A 66 11.76 -1.35 -7.12
N TYR A 67 10.99 -2.16 -6.39
CA TYR A 67 11.31 -3.55 -6.08
C TYR A 67 10.70 -4.54 -7.08
N THR A 68 11.35 -5.68 -7.22
CA THR A 68 10.89 -6.87 -7.94
C THR A 68 10.10 -7.83 -7.04
N ALA A 69 9.40 -8.79 -7.63
CA ALA A 69 8.63 -9.78 -6.87
C ALA A 69 9.50 -10.65 -5.95
N SER A 70 10.71 -11.03 -6.39
CA SER A 70 11.66 -11.81 -5.58
C SER A 70 12.14 -11.03 -4.37
N GLU A 71 12.51 -9.75 -4.54
CA GLU A 71 12.96 -8.90 -3.43
C GLU A 71 11.84 -8.68 -2.40
N ILE A 72 10.60 -8.48 -2.85
CA ILE A 72 9.45 -8.40 -1.95
C ILE A 72 9.25 -9.71 -1.19
N SER A 73 9.38 -10.86 -1.86
CA SER A 73 9.27 -12.17 -1.20
C SER A 73 10.33 -12.35 -0.12
N ASP A 74 11.58 -11.94 -0.38
CA ASP A 74 12.68 -12.00 0.58
C ASP A 74 12.42 -11.07 1.78
N ILE A 75 11.97 -9.84 1.52
CA ILE A 75 11.62 -8.87 2.56
C ILE A 75 10.49 -9.43 3.43
N LEU A 76 9.41 -9.92 2.84
CA LEU A 76 8.29 -10.51 3.57
C LEU A 76 8.72 -11.71 4.42
N SER A 77 9.60 -12.56 3.90
CA SER A 77 10.15 -13.70 4.63
C SER A 77 10.94 -13.26 5.87
N ARG A 78 11.73 -12.19 5.76
CA ARG A 78 12.46 -11.60 6.89
C ARG A 78 11.52 -10.99 7.93
N LEU A 79 10.46 -10.29 7.48
CA LEU A 79 9.44 -9.74 8.38
C LEU A 79 8.70 -10.85 9.16
N GLN A 80 8.44 -11.99 8.52
CA GLN A 80 7.83 -13.16 9.16
C GLN A 80 8.72 -13.73 10.27
N MET A 81 10.01 -13.92 9.98
CA MET A 81 10.98 -14.44 10.96
C MET A 81 11.07 -13.52 12.18
N GLY A 82 11.13 -12.19 11.98
CA GLY A 82 11.19 -11.21 13.06
C GLY A 82 9.90 -11.10 13.89
N ASN A 83 8.72 -11.34 13.28
CA ASN A 83 7.46 -11.39 14.02
C ASN A 83 7.34 -12.66 14.87
N ASN A 84 7.84 -13.80 14.38
CA ASN A 84 7.70 -15.10 15.04
C ASN A 84 8.64 -15.28 16.25
N SER A 85 9.82 -14.64 16.27
CA SER A 85 10.75 -14.72 17.41
C SER A 85 10.18 -14.12 18.70
N THR A 86 9.20 -13.23 18.60
CA THR A 86 8.49 -12.65 19.77
C THR A 86 7.30 -13.51 20.22
N LEU A 87 6.86 -14.48 19.41
CA LEU A 87 5.68 -15.33 19.65
C LEU A 87 6.03 -16.75 20.15
N MET A 88 7.25 -16.98 20.65
CA MET A 88 7.78 -18.29 21.04
C MET A 88 7.01 -19.06 22.15
N ASN A 89 5.86 -18.58 22.61
CA ASN A 89 5.02 -19.26 23.61
C ASN A 89 3.70 -19.86 23.07
N LYS A 90 3.47 -19.91 21.75
CA LYS A 90 2.29 -20.64 21.22
C LYS A 90 2.66 -21.53 20.04
N SER A 91 2.57 -22.84 20.26
CA SER A 91 2.60 -23.92 19.27
C SER A 91 1.42 -23.80 18.30
N GLN A 92 1.43 -22.83 17.40
CA GLN A 92 0.41 -22.68 16.37
C GLN A 92 1.06 -22.27 15.05
N LYS A 93 0.82 -23.12 14.04
CA LYS A 93 0.74 -22.88 12.59
C LYS A 93 1.44 -21.61 12.08
N ARG A 94 2.33 -21.78 11.08
CA ARG A 94 2.92 -20.69 10.27
C ARG A 94 1.81 -19.91 9.55
N GLU A 95 1.11 -19.04 10.25
CA GLU A 95 0.11 -18.15 9.67
C GLU A 95 0.84 -16.99 9.02
N LEU A 96 0.52 -16.75 7.75
CA LEU A 96 1.01 -15.60 7.01
C LEU A 96 0.69 -14.33 7.82
N PRO A 97 1.61 -13.36 7.96
CA PRO A 97 1.39 -12.16 8.74
C PRO A 97 0.07 -11.52 8.32
N GLU A 98 -0.75 -11.20 9.31
CA GLU A 98 -2.05 -10.57 9.10
C GLU A 98 -1.87 -9.39 8.14
N SER A 99 -2.53 -9.47 7.00
CA SER A 99 -2.38 -8.51 5.92
C SER A 99 -3.72 -8.01 5.43
N TYR A 100 -3.83 -6.69 5.34
CA TYR A 100 -4.99 -6.03 4.74
C TYR A 100 -4.73 -5.83 3.26
N LYS A 101 -5.70 -6.23 2.44
CA LYS A 101 -5.63 -6.05 0.99
C LYS A 101 -6.49 -4.85 0.59
N GLY A 102 -5.99 -4.04 -0.32
CA GLY A 102 -6.71 -2.90 -0.84
C GLY A 102 -6.22 -2.49 -2.22
N PHE A 103 -6.80 -1.42 -2.72
CA PHE A 103 -6.51 -0.85 -4.04
C PHE A 103 -5.83 0.52 -3.96
N GLY A 104 -5.81 1.13 -2.78
CA GLY A 104 -5.20 2.43 -2.56
C GLY A 104 -5.37 2.90 -1.12
N ILE A 105 -4.58 3.89 -0.73
CA ILE A 105 -4.70 4.59 0.54
C ILE A 105 -5.41 5.92 0.26
N VAL A 106 -6.47 6.20 1.01
CA VAL A 106 -7.14 7.52 0.97
C VAL A 106 -6.32 8.53 1.76
N GLY A 107 -5.86 8.12 2.95
CA GLY A 107 -5.05 8.95 3.83
C GLY A 107 -5.03 8.42 5.25
N PHE A 108 -4.68 9.31 6.17
CA PHE A 108 -4.61 9.03 7.60
C PHE A 108 -5.46 10.03 8.36
N ILE A 109 -6.11 9.56 9.42
CA ILE A 109 -6.93 10.40 10.31
C ILE A 109 -6.56 10.11 11.77
N ARG A 110 -6.58 11.14 12.62
CA ARG A 110 -6.33 11.01 14.06
C ARG A 110 -7.63 11.17 14.82
N PHE A 111 -7.98 10.16 15.61
CA PHE A 111 -9.04 10.23 16.61
C PHE A 111 -8.44 10.20 18.02
N MET A 112 -9.30 10.08 19.03
CA MET A 112 -8.90 10.06 20.45
C MET A 112 -7.92 8.92 20.78
N GLU A 113 -8.06 7.78 20.11
CA GLU A 113 -7.24 6.57 20.35
C GLU A 113 -5.99 6.48 19.44
N GLY A 114 -5.72 7.52 18.64
CA GLY A 114 -4.53 7.59 17.78
C GLY A 114 -4.84 7.69 16.28
N TYR A 115 -3.86 7.30 15.46
CA TYR A 115 -3.93 7.39 14.01
C TYR A 115 -4.58 6.14 13.39
N TYR A 116 -5.35 6.37 12.33
CA TYR A 116 -6.00 5.33 11.54
C TYR A 116 -5.61 5.52 10.07
N LEU A 117 -5.26 4.41 9.42
CA LEU A 117 -5.05 4.34 7.99
C LEU A 117 -6.39 4.04 7.30
N ILE A 118 -6.80 4.86 6.34
CA ILE A 118 -8.00 4.64 5.54
C ILE A 118 -7.59 3.94 4.23
N LEU A 119 -7.91 2.64 4.14
CA LEU A 119 -7.58 1.79 3.00
C LEU A 119 -8.83 1.54 2.13
N ILE A 120 -8.70 1.72 0.81
CA ILE A 120 -9.75 1.34 -0.15
C ILE A 120 -9.73 -0.17 -0.31
N THR A 121 -10.78 -0.86 0.13
CA THR A 121 -10.89 -2.33 0.07
C THR A 121 -11.68 -2.81 -1.13
N LYS A 122 -12.61 -2.01 -1.63
CA LYS A 122 -13.42 -2.34 -2.80
C LYS A 122 -13.56 -1.15 -3.73
N ARG A 123 -13.41 -1.41 -5.02
CA ARG A 123 -13.64 -0.42 -6.08
C ARG A 123 -14.29 -1.09 -7.29
N SER A 124 -15.11 -0.35 -8.01
CA SER A 124 -15.66 -0.75 -9.31
C SER A 124 -15.25 0.24 -10.40
N LYS A 125 -14.94 -0.27 -11.59
CA LYS A 125 -14.62 0.58 -12.74
C LYS A 125 -15.92 1.18 -13.27
N VAL A 126 -15.98 2.50 -13.37
CA VAL A 126 -17.17 3.23 -13.81
C VAL A 126 -17.01 3.88 -15.19
N ALA A 127 -15.77 4.12 -15.63
CA ALA A 127 -15.51 4.65 -16.95
C ALA A 127 -14.09 4.31 -17.42
N GLU A 128 -13.85 4.47 -18.71
CA GLU A 128 -12.53 4.50 -19.33
C GLU A 128 -12.44 5.70 -20.25
N ILE A 129 -11.41 6.55 -20.06
CA ILE A 129 -11.19 7.74 -20.87
C ILE A 129 -9.73 7.73 -21.31
N GLY A 130 -9.48 7.65 -22.62
CA GLY A 130 -8.12 7.67 -23.18
C GLY A 130 -7.21 6.55 -22.64
N GLY A 131 -7.75 5.35 -22.39
CA GLY A 131 -7.01 4.23 -21.80
C GLY A 131 -6.79 4.32 -20.29
N HIS A 132 -7.34 5.34 -19.62
CA HIS A 132 -7.33 5.47 -18.16
C HIS A 132 -8.64 4.98 -17.57
N SER A 133 -8.55 4.00 -16.66
CA SER A 133 -9.70 3.48 -15.94
C SER A 133 -10.06 4.39 -14.76
N ILE A 134 -11.31 4.84 -14.70
CA ILE A 134 -11.87 5.61 -13.59
C ILE A 134 -12.62 4.63 -12.70
N TYR A 135 -12.33 4.68 -11.40
CA TYR A 135 -12.90 3.79 -10.40
C TYR A 135 -13.73 4.56 -9.37
N LYS A 136 -14.88 3.98 -9.00
CA LYS A 136 -15.66 4.36 -7.83
C LYS A 136 -15.16 3.56 -6.63
N ILE A 137 -14.96 4.23 -5.51
CA ILE A 137 -14.73 3.58 -4.22
C ILE A 137 -16.06 3.00 -3.76
N GLU A 138 -16.11 1.70 -3.54
CA GLU A 138 -17.30 1.02 -3.02
C GLU A 138 -17.21 0.76 -1.53
N ASP A 139 -15.99 0.54 -1.03
CA ASP A 139 -15.76 0.25 0.39
C ASP A 139 -14.37 0.69 0.83
N THR A 140 -14.27 1.04 2.11
CA THR A 140 -13.04 1.45 2.78
C THR A 140 -12.98 0.86 4.18
N THR A 141 -11.79 0.46 4.62
CA THR A 141 -11.57 0.02 6.00
C THR A 141 -10.60 0.95 6.71
N MET A 142 -10.87 1.22 7.98
CA MET A 142 -9.96 1.96 8.86
C MET A 142 -9.10 0.96 9.65
N ILE A 143 -7.78 1.02 9.46
CA ILE A 143 -6.82 0.21 10.20
C ILE A 143 -6.24 1.08 11.31
N ASN A 144 -6.50 0.72 12.56
CA ASN A 144 -5.87 1.39 13.70
C ASN A 144 -4.35 1.18 13.66
N ILE A 145 -3.60 2.26 13.86
CA ILE A 145 -2.15 2.24 14.02
C ILE A 145 -1.90 2.36 15.53
N PRO A 146 -1.91 1.22 16.27
CA PRO A 146 -1.92 1.27 17.71
C PRO A 146 -0.61 1.82 18.22
N ASN A 147 -0.77 2.75 19.14
CA ASN A 147 0.27 3.35 19.93
C ASN A 147 0.46 2.52 21.22
N SER A 148 1.66 1.99 21.44
CA SER A 148 1.97 1.17 22.63
C SER A 148 1.79 1.93 23.95
N SER A 149 1.86 3.27 23.93
CA SER A 149 1.74 4.13 25.11
C SER A 149 0.30 4.36 25.59
N VAL A 150 -0.72 4.00 24.78
CA VAL A 150 -2.14 4.34 25.03
C VAL A 150 -2.99 3.07 25.11
N LYS A 151 -2.49 2.01 25.75
CA LYS A 151 -3.40 0.99 26.30
C LYS A 151 -4.08 1.59 27.53
N ILE A 152 -5.16 2.33 27.30
CA ILE A 152 -6.06 2.74 28.37
C ILE A 152 -6.69 1.45 28.90
N ASN A 153 -6.24 1.01 30.07
CA ASN A 153 -6.88 -0.08 30.78
C ASN A 153 -8.28 0.40 31.18
N HIS A 154 -9.31 -0.02 30.44
CA HIS A 154 -10.67 0.06 30.96
C HIS A 154 -10.78 -0.95 32.11
N SER A 155 -10.63 -0.47 33.33
CA SER A 155 -11.10 -1.18 34.52
C SER A 155 -12.60 -1.37 34.39
N ARG A 156 -13.04 -2.64 34.35
CA ARG A 156 -14.44 -3.03 34.50
C ARG A 156 -14.94 -2.74 35.92
#